data_AF-A0A379UU50-F1
#
_entry.id   AF-A0A379UU50-F1
#
_cell.length_a   1.000
_cell.length_b   1.000
_cell.length_c   1.000
_cell.angle_alpha   90.00
_cell.angle_beta   90.00
_cell.angle_gamma   90.00
#
_symmetry.space_group_name_H-M   'P 1'
#
loop_
_entity.id
_entity.type
_entity.pdbx_description
1 polymer ?
#
loop_
_entity_poly.entity_id
_entity_poly.type
_entity_poly.pdbx_seq_one_letter_code
_entity_poly.pdbx_strand_id
1 'polypeptide(L)' 'MGVILEALEEIPVAGTRVRIEQYDIDILDVQENMIKQVKVVPVKPLRESILE' A
#
# COMPACT_ATOMS: atom_id res chain seq x y z
N MET A 1 23.46 -24.41 -0.04
CA MET A 1 23.22 -23.20 0.79
C MET A 1 23.32 -22.03 -0.15
N GLY A 2 22.27 -21.35 -0.61
CA GLY A 2 20.98 -21.08 -0.01
C GLY A 2 20.77 -19.57 -0.14
N VAL A 3 20.68 -19.08 -1.39
CA VAL A 3 20.60 -17.64 -1.74
C VAL A 3 19.15 -17.24 -2.11
N ILE A 4 18.20 -18.18 -2.06
CA ILE A 4 16.79 -17.94 -2.42
C ILE A 4 15.97 -17.71 -1.14
N LEU A 5 16.38 -16.75 -0.31
CA LEU A 5 15.57 -16.30 0.82
C LEU A 5 15.70 -14.79 1.13
N GLU A 6 16.44 -14.03 0.33
CA GLU A 6 16.60 -12.57 0.52
C GLU A 6 15.59 -11.73 -0.29
N ALA A 7 14.81 -12.36 -1.16
CA ALA A 7 13.85 -11.69 -2.05
C ALA A 7 12.39 -12.09 -1.78
N LEU A 8 12.06 -12.48 -0.54
CA LEU A 8 10.66 -12.41 -0.10
C LEU A 8 10.34 -10.93 0.12
N GLU A 9 10.19 -10.22 -1.00
CA GLU A 9 9.51 -8.94 -1.07
C GLU A 9 8.23 -9.07 -0.24
N GLU A 10 8.15 -8.25 0.80
CA GLU A 10 7.18 -8.30 1.89
C GLU A 10 5.77 -8.63 1.38
N ILE A 11 5.25 -9.81 1.73
CA ILE A 11 3.85 -10.15 1.45
C ILE A 11 3.00 -9.06 2.09
N PRO A 12 2.11 -8.37 1.34
CA PRO A 12 1.31 -7.30 1.92
C PRO A 12 0.48 -7.87 3.06
N VAL A 13 0.63 -7.31 4.25
CA VAL A 13 -0.15 -7.71 5.43
C VAL A 13 -1.33 -6.77 5.58
N ALA A 14 -2.51 -7.31 5.88
CA ALA A 14 -3.66 -6.49 6.24
C ALA A 14 -3.32 -5.65 7.49
N GLY A 15 -3.65 -4.37 7.46
CA GLY A 15 -3.27 -3.40 8.49
C GLY A 15 -1.95 -2.66 8.22
N THR A 16 -1.24 -2.97 7.13
CA THR A 16 -0.09 -2.17 6.70
C THR A 16 -0.57 -0.83 6.14
N ARG A 17 0.09 0.25 6.58
CA ARG A 17 -0.06 1.58 6.01
C ARG A 17 1.09 1.89 5.08
N VAL A 18 0.76 2.21 3.85
CA VAL A 18 1.71 2.62 2.82
C VAL A 18 1.45 4.08 2.50
N ARG A 19 2.49 4.91 2.54
CA ARG A 19 2.41 6.29 2.06
C ARG A 19 2.95 6.35 0.64
N ILE A 20 2.10 6.78 -0.29
CA ILE A 20 2.50 7.02 -1.68
C ILE A 20 2.22 8.49 -1.97
N GLU A 21 3.28 9.27 -2.21
CA GLU A 21 3.19 10.70 -2.53
C GLU A 21 2.37 11.47 -1.47
N GLN A 22 1.19 11.96 -1.86
CA GLN A 22 0.27 12.73 -1.03
C GLN A 22 -0.93 11.91 -0.56
N TYR A 23 -0.83 10.58 -0.60
CA TYR A 23 -1.88 9.64 -0.21
C TYR A 23 -1.36 8.67 0.84
N ASP A 24 -2.04 8.62 1.98
CA ASP A 24 -1.91 7.52 2.93
C ASP A 24 -2.87 6.41 2.48
N ILE A 25 -2.34 5.21 2.27
CA ILE A 25 -3.08 4.03 1.82
C ILE A 25 -3.05 3.01 2.96
N ASP A 26 -4.21 2.78 3.58
CA ASP A 26 -4.42 1.73 4.57
C ASP A 26 -4.87 0.46 3.84
N ILE A 27 -4.11 -0.63 3.97
CA ILE A 27 -4.53 -1.95 3.48
C ILE A 27 -5.52 -2.52 4.49
N LEU A 28 -6.77 -2.67 4.09
CA LEU A 28 -7.84 -3.17 4.96
C LEU A 28 -7.95 -4.69 4.92
N ASP A 29 -7.75 -5.28 3.74
CA ASP A 29 -7.96 -6.70 3.54
C ASP A 29 -6.98 -7.28 2.50
N VAL A 30 -6.34 -8.39 2.88
CA VAL A 30 -5.46 -9.18 2.02
C VAL A 30 -5.89 -10.63 2.09
N GLN A 31 -6.11 -11.25 0.94
CA GLN A 31 -6.48 -12.66 0.82
C GLN A 31 -5.64 -13.29 -0.28
N GLU A 32 -5.15 -14.51 -0.05
CA GLU A 32 -4.36 -15.27 -1.04
C GLU A 32 -3.16 -14.47 -1.59
N ASN A 33 -2.50 -13.67 -0.75
CA ASN A 33 -1.43 -12.72 -1.12
C ASN A 33 -1.86 -11.58 -2.07
N MET A 34 -3.17 -11.41 -2.31
CA MET A 34 -3.72 -10.30 -3.08
C MET A 34 -4.42 -9.30 -2.17
N ILE A 35 -4.13 -8.01 -2.36
CA ILE A 35 -4.85 -6.93 -1.69
C ILE A 35 -6.26 -6.86 -2.28
N LYS A 36 -7.29 -7.04 -1.45
CA LYS A 36 -8.70 -6.99 -1.88
C LYS A 36 -9.33 -5.63 -1.61
N GLN A 37 -8.94 -4.99 -0.51
CA GLN A 37 -9.50 -3.71 -0.10
C GLN A 37 -8.43 -2.79 0.49
N VAL A 38 -8.45 -1.54 0.04
CA VAL A 38 -7.63 -0.45 0.58
C VAL A 38 -8.50 0.76 0.87
N LYS A 39 -8.07 1.57 1.83
CA LYS A 39 -8.61 2.90 2.09
C LYS A 39 -7.55 3.92 1.72
N VAL A 40 -7.89 4.79 0.79
CA VAL A 40 -7.00 5.88 0.36
C VAL A 40 -7.45 7.15 1.07
N VAL A 41 -6.55 7.74 1.83
CA VAL A 41 -6.75 9.01 2.53
C VAL A 41 -5.77 10.03 1.94
N PRO A 42 -6.28 11.06 1.26
CA PRO A 42 -5.41 12.11 0.76
C PRO A 42 -4.88 12.94 1.95
N VAL A 43 -3.56 13.09 2.03
CA VAL A 43 -2.87 13.89 3.05
C VAL A 43 -3.12 15.37 2.83
N LYS A 44 -3.29 15.78 1.57
CA LYS A 44 -3.79 17.10 1.17
C LYS A 44 -5.10 16.98 0.42
N PRO A 45 -6.09 17.86 0.64
CA PRO A 45 -7.34 17.82 -0.09
C PRO A 45 -7.09 17.83 -1.61
N LEU A 46 -7.74 16.92 -2.35
CA LEU A 46 -7.66 16.72 -3.81
C LEU A 46 -7.81 17.99 -4.67
N ARG A 47 -8.21 19.11 -4.08
CA ARG A 47 -8.44 20.38 -4.75
C ARG A 47 -7.19 20.97 -5.41
N GLU A 48 -6.00 20.48 -5.06
CA GLU A 48 -4.72 20.90 -5.66
C GLU A 48 -4.16 19.88 -6.67
N SER A 49 -4.72 18.67 -6.78
CA SER A 49 -4.17 17.58 -7.60
C SER A 49 -4.88 17.36 -8.95
N ILE A 50 -5.86 18.20 -9.31
CA ILE A 50 -6.50 18.22 -10.65
C ILE A 50 -6.10 19.49 -11.43
N LEU A 51 -4.98 20.11 -11.06
CA LEU A 51 -4.38 21.26 -11.74
C LEU A 51 -2.94 20.92 -12.16
N GLU A 52 -2.77 19.88 -12.96
CA GLU A 52 -1.59 19.71 -13.82
C GLU A 52 -1.98 19.11 -15.17
#